data_AF-A0A956DNY7-F1
#
_entry.id   AF-A0A956DNY7-F1
#
_cell.length_a   1.000
_cell.length_b   1.000
_cell.length_c   1.000
_cell.angle_alpha   90.00
_cell.angle_beta   90.00
_cell.angle_gamma   90.00
#
_symmetry.space_group_name_H-M   'P 1'
#
loop_
_entity.id
_entity.type
_entity.pdbx_description
1 polymer ?
#
loop_
_entity_poly.entity_id
_entity_poly.type
_entity_poly.pdbx_seq_one_letter_code
_entity_poly.pdbx_strand_id
1 'polypeptide(L)'
;DNENNYNRLISPLDGLSVKWKHQDKYDECQEVCHMGKGFDEKKGLEVIAALRADPTTEPLVRGYEDPYLLAMFGEYVSTDRVPQIFVREGHVPIKKKLDALRAAGAFGTLRDVKGSCMYYTTFERRYVVKPKPKCLKW
;
A
#
# COMPACT_ATOMS: atom_id res chain seq x y z
N ASP A 1 6.81 -18.47 25.77
CA ASP A 1 6.66 -18.84 24.36
C ASP A 1 5.68 -17.92 23.62
N ASN A 2 6.16 -17.31 22.54
CA ASN A 2 5.43 -16.52 21.52
C ASN A 2 4.75 -15.20 21.96
N GLU A 3 5.53 -14.16 22.28
CA GLU A 3 5.04 -12.76 22.42
C GLU A 3 4.71 -12.05 21.08
N ASN A 4 4.50 -12.79 19.99
CA ASN A 4 4.24 -12.21 18.68
C ASN A 4 2.79 -12.45 18.27
N ASN A 5 2.03 -11.36 18.14
CA ASN A 5 0.73 -11.35 17.50
C ASN A 5 0.88 -11.63 16.00
N TYR A 6 -0.14 -12.26 15.42
CA TYR A 6 -0.10 -12.78 14.06
C TYR A 6 -1.28 -12.27 13.23
N ASN A 7 -0.94 -11.51 12.18
CA ASN A 7 -1.86 -11.11 11.12
C ASN A 7 -1.45 -11.77 9.79
N ARG A 8 -2.42 -11.93 8.88
CA ARG A 8 -2.16 -12.23 7.47
C ARG A 8 -2.57 -11.04 6.63
N LEU A 9 -1.62 -10.47 5.90
CA LEU A 9 -1.94 -9.58 4.80
C LEU A 9 -2.36 -10.47 3.63
N ILE A 10 -3.57 -10.26 3.12
CA ILE A 10 -4.11 -10.99 1.97
C ILE A 10 -4.24 -9.98 0.84
N SER A 11 -3.50 -10.21 -0.25
CA SER A 11 -3.67 -9.46 -1.47
C SER A 11 -5.01 -9.85 -2.11
N PRO A 12 -5.92 -8.89 -2.36
CA PRO A 12 -7.16 -9.18 -3.06
C PRO A 12 -6.94 -9.46 -4.56
N LEU A 13 -5.75 -9.16 -5.09
CA LEU A 13 -5.46 -9.26 -6.51
C LEU A 13 -5.07 -10.69 -6.94
N ASP A 14 -4.25 -11.36 -6.13
CA ASP A 14 -3.66 -12.66 -6.46
C ASP A 14 -3.81 -13.70 -5.34
N GLY A 15 -4.47 -13.33 -4.23
CA GLY A 15 -4.65 -14.21 -3.07
C GLY A 15 -3.36 -14.50 -2.30
N LEU A 16 -2.26 -13.81 -2.63
CA LEU A 16 -1.00 -13.98 -1.91
C LEU A 16 -1.21 -13.60 -0.44
N SER A 17 -0.82 -14.52 0.45
CA SER A 17 -0.91 -14.30 1.88
C SER A 17 0.47 -14.20 2.50
N VAL A 18 0.80 -13.03 3.03
CA VAL A 18 2.06 -12.77 3.73
C VAL A 18 1.79 -12.79 5.24
N LYS A 19 2.64 -13.54 5.95
CA LYS A 19 2.64 -13.57 7.42
C LYS A 19 3.18 -12.24 7.93
N TRP A 20 2.41 -11.54 8.76
CA TRP A 20 2.87 -10.35 9.46
C TRP A 20 2.86 -10.62 10.96
N LYS A 21 4.06 -10.76 11.54
CA LYS A 21 4.26 -10.85 12.98
C LYS A 21 4.49 -9.45 13.52
N HIS A 22 3.80 -9.12 14.61
CA HIS A 22 3.93 -7.83 15.27
C HIS A 22 3.76 -8.01 16.78
N GLN A 23 4.16 -7.02 17.55
CA GLN A 23 4.01 -7.03 19.02
C GLN A 23 2.97 -6.01 19.50
N ASP A 24 2.25 -5.40 18.56
CA ASP A 24 1.28 -4.36 18.88
C ASP A 24 0.18 -4.93 19.78
N LYS A 25 -0.14 -4.16 20.82
CA LYS A 25 -1.28 -4.42 21.69
C LYS A 25 -2.33 -3.36 21.38
N TYR A 26 -3.58 -3.80 21.31
CA TYR A 26 -4.70 -2.95 20.99
C TYR A 26 -5.79 -3.10 22.06
N ASP A 27 -6.43 -2.00 22.42
CA ASP A 27 -7.55 -2.01 23.35
C ASP A 27 -8.86 -2.42 22.66
N GLU A 28 -9.79 -3.02 23.40
CA GLU A 28 -11.11 -3.35 22.84
C GLU A 28 -11.77 -2.08 22.28
N CYS A 29 -12.25 -2.16 21.04
CA CYS A 29 -12.82 -1.07 20.27
C CYS A 29 -11.86 0.05 19.89
N GLN A 30 -10.54 -0.16 19.97
CA GLN A 30 -9.57 0.73 19.34
C GLN A 30 -9.68 0.65 17.81
N GLU A 31 -9.73 1.81 17.13
CA GLU A 31 -9.61 1.87 15.68
C GLU A 31 -8.14 1.67 15.28
N VAL A 32 -7.89 0.65 14.48
CA VAL A 32 -6.56 0.30 13.96
C VAL A 32 -6.61 0.46 12.44
N CYS A 33 -5.76 1.35 11.91
CA CYS A 33 -5.71 1.65 10.49
C CYS A 33 -4.40 1.18 9.86
N HIS A 34 -4.48 0.65 8.65
CA HIS A 34 -3.30 0.57 7.79
C HIS A 34 -2.91 1.99 7.38
N MET A 35 -1.67 2.39 7.67
CA MET A 35 -1.13 3.69 7.28
C MET A 35 -0.31 3.54 6.00
N GLY A 36 -0.80 4.12 4.90
CA GLY A 36 -0.09 4.21 3.64
C GLY A 36 0.66 5.52 3.48
N LYS A 37 1.40 5.67 2.38
CA LYS A 37 2.08 6.91 2.01
C LYS A 37 1.35 7.56 0.83
N GLY A 38 0.79 8.74 1.07
CA GLY A 38 0.21 9.58 0.05
C GLY A 38 1.22 10.58 -0.51
N PHE A 39 0.99 11.01 -1.74
CA PHE A 39 1.75 12.04 -2.45
C PHE A 39 0.81 13.11 -2.99
N ASP A 40 1.37 14.26 -3.38
CA ASP A 40 0.64 15.30 -4.09
C ASP A 40 0.41 14.86 -5.55
N GLU A 41 -0.84 14.89 -6.02
CA GLU A 41 -1.20 14.33 -7.33
C GLU A 41 -0.43 14.98 -8.49
N LYS A 42 -0.17 16.29 -8.41
CA LYS A 42 0.63 17.00 -9.41
C LYS A 42 2.07 16.46 -9.43
N LYS A 43 2.67 16.19 -8.26
CA LYS A 43 3.97 15.50 -8.18
C LYS A 43 3.93 14.11 -8.80
N GLY A 44 2.83 13.37 -8.59
CA GLY A 44 2.62 12.08 -9.25
C GLY A 44 2.61 12.18 -10.78
N LEU A 45 1.90 13.16 -11.33
CA LEU A 45 1.86 13.40 -12.78
C LEU A 45 3.22 13.85 -13.34
N GLU A 46 3.98 14.65 -12.59
CA GLU A 46 5.38 15.00 -12.95
C GLU A 46 6.28 13.75 -13.03
N VAL A 47 6.13 12.81 -12.08
CA VAL A 47 6.84 11.53 -12.11
C VAL A 47 6.42 10.70 -13.34
N ILE A 48 5.12 10.64 -13.65
CA ILE A 48 4.62 9.92 -14.83
C ILE A 48 5.16 10.52 -16.12
N ALA A 49 5.20 11.86 -16.22
CA ALA A 49 5.81 12.55 -17.35
C ALA A 49 7.31 12.19 -17.48
N ALA A 50 8.04 12.10 -16.36
CA ALA A 50 9.43 11.67 -16.36
C ALA A 50 9.61 10.20 -16.79
N LEU A 51 8.66 9.31 -16.48
CA LEU A 51 8.66 7.93 -16.97
C LEU A 51 8.39 7.87 -18.49
N ARG A 52 7.49 8.72 -19.00
CA ARG A 52 7.19 8.81 -20.44
C ARG A 52 8.31 9.48 -21.26
N ALA A 53 9.08 10.35 -20.65
CA ALA A 53 10.21 11.02 -21.31
C ALA A 53 11.48 10.16 -21.34
N ASP A 54 11.59 9.13 -20.50
CA ASP A 54 12.78 8.28 -20.43
C ASP A 54 12.70 7.14 -21.47
N PRO A 55 13.67 7.02 -22.38
CA PRO A 55 13.64 6.01 -23.46
C PRO A 55 13.57 4.56 -22.96
N THR A 56 14.00 4.28 -21.73
CA THR A 56 13.99 2.94 -21.13
C THR A 56 12.61 2.59 -20.60
N THR A 57 11.86 3.56 -20.08
CA THR A 57 10.56 3.33 -19.47
C THR A 57 9.38 3.71 -20.37
N GLU A 58 9.56 4.59 -21.36
CA GLU A 58 8.51 5.02 -22.30
C GLU A 58 7.78 3.83 -22.94
N PRO A 59 8.47 2.82 -23.53
CA PRO A 59 7.77 1.74 -24.22
C PRO A 59 6.94 0.89 -23.28
N LEU A 60 7.27 0.91 -22.00
CA LEU A 60 6.63 0.13 -20.94
C LEU A 60 5.38 0.83 -20.39
N VAL A 61 5.33 2.17 -20.43
CA VAL A 61 4.25 2.96 -19.83
C VAL A 61 3.31 3.60 -20.85
N ARG A 62 3.68 3.70 -22.13
CA ARG A 62 2.90 4.43 -23.15
C ARG A 62 1.48 3.92 -23.38
N GLY A 63 1.21 2.64 -23.13
CA GLY A 63 -0.11 2.03 -23.30
C GLY A 63 -1.06 2.23 -22.12
N TYR A 64 -0.60 2.87 -21.05
CA TYR A 64 -1.37 3.06 -19.83
C TYR A 64 -1.82 4.51 -19.67
N GLU A 65 -3.10 4.68 -19.35
CA GLU A 65 -3.67 5.98 -18.97
C GLU A 65 -3.15 6.41 -17.60
N ASP A 66 -3.18 7.73 -17.36
CA ASP A 66 -2.63 8.35 -16.14
C ASP A 66 -3.19 7.75 -14.84
N PRO A 67 -4.49 7.43 -14.70
CA PRO A 67 -5.00 6.82 -13.47
C PRO A 67 -4.33 5.49 -13.10
N TYR A 68 -4.00 4.67 -14.10
CA TYR A 68 -3.31 3.39 -13.87
C TYR A 68 -1.86 3.61 -13.44
N LEU A 69 -1.17 4.56 -14.08
CA LEU A 69 0.20 4.90 -13.73
C LEU A 69 0.30 5.60 -12.37
N LEU A 70 -0.70 6.40 -11.99
CA LEU A 70 -0.82 6.98 -10.66
C LEU A 70 -1.05 5.90 -9.60
N ALA A 71 -1.91 4.91 -9.87
CA ALA A 71 -2.11 3.78 -8.97
C ALA A 71 -0.82 2.95 -8.80
N MET A 72 -0.11 2.66 -9.90
CA MET A 72 1.21 2.00 -9.86
C MET A 72 2.21 2.80 -9.02
N PHE A 73 2.27 4.12 -9.22
CA PHE A 73 3.16 5.00 -8.46
C PHE A 73 2.81 5.02 -6.98
N GLY A 74 1.53 5.12 -6.61
CA GLY A 74 1.08 5.10 -5.22
C GLY A 74 1.40 3.79 -4.49
N GLU A 75 1.25 2.67 -5.18
CA GLU A 75 1.63 1.36 -4.65
C GLU A 75 3.15 1.26 -4.44
N TYR A 76 3.95 1.77 -5.38
CA TYR A 76 5.41 1.85 -5.23
C TYR A 76 5.84 2.76 -4.08
N VAL A 77 5.17 3.91 -3.89
CA VAL A 77 5.41 4.82 -2.76
C VAL A 77 5.11 4.14 -1.42
N SER A 78 4.10 3.27 -1.36
CA SER A 78 3.69 2.58 -0.14
C SER A 78 4.48 1.30 0.15
N THR A 79 4.96 0.59 -0.87
CA THR A 79 5.52 -0.77 -0.71
C THR A 79 6.95 -0.94 -1.20
N ASP A 80 7.52 0.08 -1.85
CA ASP A 80 8.78 0.00 -2.61
C ASP A 80 8.77 -1.04 -3.74
N ARG A 81 7.59 -1.39 -4.27
CA ARG A 81 7.44 -2.38 -5.34
C ARG A 81 6.60 -1.83 -6.49
N VAL A 82 7.01 -2.15 -7.71
CA VAL A 82 6.21 -1.88 -8.91
C VAL A 82 5.30 -3.09 -9.14
N PRO A 83 3.97 -2.93 -9.13
CA PRO A 83 3.06 -4.06 -9.27
C PRO A 83 3.14 -4.68 -10.65
N GLN A 84 3.27 -6.01 -10.70
CA GLN A 84 3.43 -6.74 -11.96
C GLN A 84 2.18 -6.70 -12.85
N ILE A 85 1.01 -6.38 -12.30
CA ILE A 85 -0.23 -6.20 -13.08
C ILE A 85 -0.13 -5.05 -14.08
N PHE A 86 0.65 -4.01 -13.76
CA PHE A 86 0.84 -2.86 -14.63
C PHE A 86 2.00 -3.05 -15.61
N VAL A 87 2.93 -3.99 -15.36
CA VAL A 87 4.11 -4.23 -16.21
C VAL A 87 4.76 -5.58 -15.91
N ARG A 88 4.22 -6.66 -16.48
CA ARG A 88 4.73 -8.04 -16.27
C ARG A 88 6.22 -8.18 -16.58
N GLU A 89 6.67 -7.63 -17.71
CA GLU A 89 8.07 -7.72 -18.18
C GLU A 89 8.86 -6.40 -18.03
N GLY A 90 8.27 -5.36 -17.44
CA GLY A 90 8.84 -4.00 -17.38
C GLY A 90 9.13 -3.44 -15.98
N HIS A 91 8.86 -4.22 -14.92
CA HIS A 91 8.91 -3.72 -13.54
C HIS A 91 10.32 -3.31 -13.08
N VAL A 92 11.39 -3.98 -13.56
CA VAL A 92 12.77 -3.67 -13.15
C VAL A 92 13.23 -2.30 -13.69
N PRO A 93 13.13 -1.99 -15.00
CA PRO A 93 13.45 -0.65 -15.51
C PRO A 93 12.66 0.47 -14.84
N ILE A 94 11.35 0.27 -14.64
CA ILE A 94 10.48 1.26 -13.99
C ILE A 94 10.89 1.46 -12.53
N LYS A 95 11.12 0.37 -11.77
CA LYS A 95 11.56 0.50 -10.38
C LYS A 95 12.88 1.25 -10.30
N LYS A 96 13.85 0.93 -11.15
CA LYS A 96 15.15 1.61 -11.18
C LYS A 96 15.00 3.11 -11.43
N LYS A 97 14.12 3.51 -12.36
CA LYS A 97 13.84 4.92 -12.64
C LYS A 97 13.14 5.61 -11.47
N LEU A 98 12.15 4.96 -10.87
CA LEU A 98 11.44 5.47 -9.69
C LEU A 98 12.37 5.60 -8.47
N ASP A 99 13.27 4.65 -8.23
CA ASP A 99 14.28 4.71 -7.18
C ASP A 99 15.21 5.92 -7.39
N ALA A 100 15.64 6.17 -8.63
CA ALA A 100 16.46 7.33 -8.98
C ALA A 100 15.70 8.66 -8.79
N LEU A 101 14.44 8.73 -9.20
CA LEU A 101 13.58 9.90 -9.00
C LEU A 101 13.32 10.16 -7.51
N ARG A 102 13.13 9.11 -6.71
CA ARG A 102 13.00 9.20 -5.24
C ARG A 102 14.28 9.78 -4.62
N ALA A 103 15.44 9.25 -5.01
CA ALA A 103 16.74 9.73 -4.51
C ALA A 103 17.00 11.20 -4.90
N ALA A 104 16.48 11.64 -6.04
CA ALA A 104 16.53 13.03 -6.49
C ALA A 104 15.47 13.95 -5.82
N GLY A 105 14.62 13.43 -4.94
CA GLY A 105 13.59 14.21 -4.25
C GLY A 105 12.36 14.55 -5.10
N ALA A 106 12.17 13.88 -6.24
CA ALA A 106 11.10 14.21 -7.19
C ALA A 106 9.67 13.99 -6.63
N PHE A 107 9.52 13.20 -5.57
CA PHE A 107 8.20 12.83 -5.03
C PHE A 107 7.58 13.93 -4.17
N GLY A 108 8.37 14.96 -3.83
CA GLY A 108 7.96 16.00 -2.90
C GLY A 108 7.77 15.46 -1.49
N THR A 109 6.86 16.08 -0.74
CA THR A 109 6.56 15.66 0.64
C THR A 109 5.54 14.53 0.62
N LEU A 110 5.94 13.37 1.13
CA LEU A 110 5.04 12.26 1.38
C LEU A 110 4.31 12.46 2.71
N ARG A 111 3.02 12.12 2.75
CA ARG A 111 2.19 12.21 3.96
C ARG A 111 1.64 10.85 4.33
N ASP A 112 1.47 10.61 5.61
CA ASP A 112 0.74 9.41 6.06
C ASP A 112 -0.74 9.57 5.75
N VAL A 113 -1.31 8.56 5.11
CA VAL A 113 -2.74 8.51 4.77
C VAL A 113 -3.35 7.28 5.40
N LYS A 114 -4.46 7.46 6.11
CA LYS A 114 -5.26 6.33 6.60
C LYS A 114 -5.82 5.55 5.41
N GLY A 115 -5.48 4.28 5.33
CA GLY A 115 -6.07 3.30 4.43
C GLY A 115 -7.26 2.60 5.07
N SER A 116 -7.31 1.28 4.95
CA SER A 116 -8.35 0.46 5.59
C SER A 116 -8.20 0.50 7.12
N CYS A 117 -9.32 0.74 7.80
CA CYS A 117 -9.40 0.76 9.26
C CYS A 117 -10.32 -0.35 9.77
N MET A 118 -10.04 -0.85 10.96
CA MET A 118 -10.87 -1.84 11.64
C MET A 118 -10.88 -1.59 13.14
N TYR A 119 -12.00 -1.89 13.80
CA TYR A 119 -12.04 -1.92 15.26
C TYR A 119 -11.47 -3.23 15.78
N TYR A 120 -10.48 -3.14 16.67
CA TYR A 120 -9.92 -4.28 17.34
C TYR A 120 -10.88 -4.86 18.39
N THR A 121 -11.09 -6.17 18.33
CA THR A 121 -11.77 -6.95 19.37
C THR A 121 -11.17 -8.36 19.36
N THR A 122 -11.00 -9.00 20.51
CA THR A 122 -10.56 -10.42 20.54
C THR A 122 -11.60 -11.32 19.87
N PHE A 123 -11.16 -12.52 19.43
CA PHE A 123 -12.05 -13.49 18.77
C PHE A 123 -13.25 -13.86 19.65
N GLU A 124 -13.00 -14.15 20.93
CA GLU A 124 -14.05 -14.49 21.89
C GLU A 124 -15.06 -13.35 22.06
N ARG A 125 -14.59 -12.10 22.15
CA ARG A 125 -15.46 -10.93 22.26
C ARG A 125 -16.29 -10.71 21.00
N ARG A 126 -15.76 -11.01 19.82
CA ARG A 126 -16.50 -10.86 18.55
C ARG A 126 -17.57 -11.94 18.35
N TYR A 127 -17.27 -13.21 18.64
CA TYR A 127 -18.10 -14.34 18.21
C TYR A 127 -18.75 -15.13 19.35
N VAL A 128 -18.17 -15.16 20.54
CA VAL A 128 -18.58 -16.07 21.62
C VAL A 128 -19.32 -15.31 22.74
N VAL A 129 -18.69 -14.28 23.31
CA VAL A 129 -19.19 -13.58 24.50
C VAL A 129 -20.29 -12.59 24.14
N LYS A 130 -21.36 -12.57 24.94
CA LYS A 130 -22.46 -11.58 24.85
C LYS A 130 -22.46 -10.68 26.10
N PRO A 131 -22.88 -9.41 25.97
CA PRO A 131 -23.23 -8.71 24.74
C PRO A 131 -22.01 -8.46 23.85
N LYS A 132 -22.26 -8.29 22.55
CA LYS A 132 -21.21 -7.93 21.58
C LYS A 132 -20.56 -6.58 21.98
N PRO A 133 -19.28 -6.36 21.65
CA PRO A 133 -18.59 -5.09 21.85
C PRO A 133 -19.35 -3.90 21.26
N LYS A 134 -19.30 -2.75 21.95
CA LYS A 134 -20.04 -1.53 21.57
C LYS A 134 -19.73 -1.02 20.17
N CYS A 135 -18.52 -1.28 19.67
CA CYS A 135 -18.05 -0.90 18.34
C CYS A 135 -18.50 -1.84 17.21
N LEU A 136 -19.03 -3.02 17.55
CA LEU A 136 -19.56 -4.00 16.59
C LEU A 136 -21.08 -3.99 16.57
N LYS A 137 -21.70 -2.81 16.75
CA LYS A 137 -23.15 -2.66 16.58
C LYS A 137 -23.45 -2.62 15.09
N TRP A 138 -24.14 -3.64 14.62
CA TRP A 138 -24.73 -3.78 13.29
C TRP A 138 -26.22 -3.48 13.45
#